data_AF-A0AAU2TSZ2-F1
#
_entry.id   AF-A0AAU2TSZ2-F1
#
_cell.length_a   1.000
_cell.length_b   1.000
_cell.length_c   1.000
_cell.angle_alpha   90.00
_cell.angle_beta   90.00
_cell.angle_gamma   90.00
#
_symmetry.space_group_name_H-M   'P 1'
#
loop_
_entity.id
_entity.type
_entity.pdbx_description
1 polymer ?
#
loop_
_entity_poly.entity_id
_entity_poly.type
_entity_poly.pdbx_seq_one_letter_code
_entity_poly.pdbx_strand_id
1 'polypeptide(L)'
;MSPRAGKNTGHTPHTLAFVESPVQLLNVLEWAHARELRPREEPGAGLTLVVLSPTDPMTRGQLRRMAELARREGHTVRWEEARGGTTAPFRTIGGLTPLLRRAERMVMGDPFSRYVQLLLTITRASELVVVDDGTATMEFVGQLARGERLVRWHRKGGRTGPRDVLFAPVSAAARRRLTPGPDRGVEVFSSMPMTDAPDGVTITSNAFAWTRDRFGPPRVTKSADMVGTSLVETGVVDADRYVEAVRTLARAHGATRYFAHRRESTEKLHRLAVETRLEVVRPDLPLELIARRGPIGRTVLSFPSTVVHTLPLALSGTDVRVAVCDIDPAWLTDHASPRAQGFLSGVTGTAKDVHRLAAVSVL
;
A
#
# COMPACT_ATOMS: atom_id res chain seq x y z
N MET A 1 -20.62 -3.12 49.04
CA MET A 1 -19.46 -3.17 48.11
C MET A 1 -19.62 -4.36 47.17
N SER A 2 -19.87 -4.10 45.90
CA SER A 2 -19.43 -4.91 44.75
C SER A 2 -19.71 -4.10 43.47
N PRO A 3 -18.80 -4.06 42.49
CA PRO A 3 -18.80 -3.03 41.46
C PRO A 3 -19.71 -3.39 40.30
N ARG A 4 -20.44 -2.39 39.78
CA ARG A 4 -21.17 -2.45 38.52
C ARG A 4 -20.19 -2.58 37.36
N ALA A 5 -20.40 -3.60 36.52
CA ALA A 5 -19.81 -3.70 35.20
C ALA A 5 -20.30 -2.53 34.33
N GLY A 6 -19.40 -1.57 34.06
CA GLY A 6 -19.63 -0.49 33.11
C GLY A 6 -19.47 -1.01 31.68
N LYS A 7 -20.58 -1.13 30.96
CA LYS A 7 -20.59 -1.23 29.50
C LYS A 7 -20.03 0.08 28.93
N ASN A 8 -18.76 0.09 28.51
CA ASN A 8 -18.24 1.11 27.60
C ASN A 8 -18.78 0.82 26.19
N THR A 9 -20.03 1.18 25.91
CA THR A 9 -20.48 1.39 24.53
C THR A 9 -20.01 2.77 24.09
N GLY A 10 -18.69 2.91 23.91
CA GLY A 10 -18.07 4.15 23.45
C GLY A 10 -18.63 4.54 22.09
N HIS A 11 -19.07 5.78 21.96
CA HIS A 11 -19.34 6.35 20.64
C HIS A 11 -18.06 6.23 19.82
N THR A 12 -18.12 5.46 18.75
CA THR A 12 -17.01 5.27 17.84
C THR A 12 -16.80 6.59 17.06
N PRO A 13 -15.60 7.21 17.09
CA PRO A 13 -15.34 8.53 16.51
C PRO A 13 -15.71 8.62 15.02
N HIS A 14 -16.26 9.75 14.56
CA HIS A 14 -16.47 9.98 13.13
C HIS A 14 -15.12 9.97 12.40
N THR A 15 -14.86 8.90 11.63
CA THR A 15 -13.59 8.66 10.95
C THR A 15 -13.70 8.92 9.45
N LEU A 16 -12.80 9.73 8.91
CA LEU A 16 -12.64 9.92 7.46
C LEU A 16 -11.36 9.28 6.97
N ALA A 17 -11.47 8.35 6.03
CA ALA A 17 -10.33 7.72 5.38
C ALA A 17 -10.19 8.18 3.93
N PHE A 18 -9.01 8.66 3.55
CA PHE A 18 -8.70 9.12 2.20
C PHE A 18 -7.80 8.11 1.50
N VAL A 19 -8.25 7.63 0.33
CA VAL A 19 -7.54 6.61 -0.44
C VAL A 19 -7.45 6.99 -1.91
N GLU A 20 -6.27 6.77 -2.49
CA GLU A 20 -5.87 7.09 -3.86
C GLU A 20 -5.44 5.84 -4.63
N SER A 21 -5.26 4.70 -3.94
CA SER A 21 -4.85 3.43 -4.53
C SER A 21 -5.62 2.24 -3.93
N PRO A 22 -5.75 1.12 -4.68
CA PRO A 22 -6.39 -0.09 -4.19
C PRO A 22 -5.75 -0.66 -2.91
N VAL A 23 -4.42 -0.57 -2.81
CA VAL A 23 -3.65 -1.04 -1.65
C VAL A 23 -3.93 -0.17 -0.42
N GLN A 24 -4.01 1.16 -0.58
CA GLN A 24 -4.42 2.04 0.52
C GLN A 24 -5.82 1.67 1.01
N LEU A 25 -6.78 1.41 0.11
CA LEU A 25 -8.13 0.99 0.49
C LEU A 25 -8.12 -0.35 1.24
N LEU A 26 -7.33 -1.33 0.78
CA LEU A 26 -7.11 -2.58 1.49
C LEU A 26 -6.61 -2.34 2.92
N ASN A 27 -5.57 -1.53 3.09
CA ASN A 27 -5.00 -1.25 4.41
C ASN A 27 -5.94 -0.44 5.32
N VAL A 28 -6.85 0.38 4.76
CA VAL A 28 -7.93 0.99 5.56
C VAL A 28 -8.93 -0.06 6.06
N LEU A 29 -9.29 -1.06 5.24
CA LEU A 29 -10.20 -2.14 5.67
C LEU A 29 -9.55 -3.00 6.76
N GLU A 30 -8.26 -3.33 6.60
CA GLU A 30 -7.47 -4.01 7.64
C GLU A 30 -7.43 -3.22 8.95
N TRP A 31 -7.15 -1.92 8.86
CA TRP A 31 -7.13 -1.04 10.03
C TRP A 31 -8.51 -0.94 10.68
N ALA A 32 -9.57 -0.78 9.89
CA ALA A 32 -10.94 -0.67 10.40
C ALA A 32 -11.37 -1.94 11.15
N HIS A 33 -11.02 -3.10 10.60
CA HIS A 33 -11.25 -4.39 11.23
C HIS A 33 -10.44 -4.57 12.52
N ALA A 34 -9.15 -4.22 12.52
CA ALA A 34 -8.29 -4.27 13.72
C ALA A 34 -8.76 -3.32 14.84
N ARG A 35 -9.47 -2.24 14.48
CA ARG A 35 -10.09 -1.30 15.41
C ARG A 35 -11.54 -1.66 15.76
N GLU A 36 -12.03 -2.81 15.28
CA GLU A 36 -13.41 -3.27 15.43
C GLU A 36 -14.44 -2.20 15.07
N LEU A 37 -14.13 -1.39 14.05
CA LEU A 37 -15.03 -0.33 13.58
C LEU A 37 -16.26 -0.98 12.96
N ARG A 38 -17.31 -1.11 13.78
CA ARG A 38 -18.57 -1.70 13.33
C ARG A 38 -19.24 -0.78 12.29
N PRO A 39 -19.73 -1.34 11.17
CA PRO A 39 -20.66 -0.66 10.29
C PRO A 39 -21.86 -0.20 11.11
N ARG A 40 -22.26 1.07 11.04
CA ARG A 40 -23.28 1.62 11.93
C ARG A 40 -24.71 1.46 11.40
N GLU A 41 -25.60 1.25 12.37
CA GLU A 41 -27.06 1.45 12.31
C GLU A 41 -27.45 2.95 12.29
N GLU A 42 -26.56 3.86 12.74
CA GLU A 42 -26.78 5.31 12.83
C GLU A 42 -25.85 6.14 11.91
N PRO A 43 -26.37 7.12 11.14
CA PRO A 43 -25.58 8.00 10.28
C PRO A 43 -24.58 8.88 11.05
N GLY A 44 -23.32 8.95 10.60
CA GLY A 44 -22.36 9.96 11.05
C GLY A 44 -21.45 9.57 12.21
N ALA A 45 -21.39 8.29 12.56
CA ALA A 45 -20.54 7.86 13.66
C ALA A 45 -19.74 6.58 13.32
N GLY A 46 -19.55 6.32 12.03
CA GLY A 46 -18.73 5.22 11.50
C GLY A 46 -17.58 5.70 10.62
N LEU A 47 -16.99 4.74 9.89
CA LEU A 47 -15.97 5.00 8.87
C LEU A 47 -16.61 5.47 7.57
N THR A 48 -16.18 6.63 7.07
CA THR A 48 -16.45 7.07 5.70
C THR A 48 -15.16 7.04 4.88
N LEU A 49 -15.15 6.21 3.84
CA LEU A 49 -14.08 6.08 2.86
C LEU A 49 -14.30 7.09 1.73
N VAL A 50 -13.33 7.96 1.52
CA VAL A 50 -13.27 8.94 0.44
C VAL A 50 -12.23 8.48 -0.58
N VAL A 51 -12.71 8.01 -1.72
CA VAL A 51 -11.86 7.61 -2.84
C VAL A 51 -11.53 8.83 -3.68
N LEU A 52 -10.28 9.25 -3.63
CA LEU A 52 -9.72 10.33 -4.43
C LEU A 52 -9.23 9.76 -5.75
N SER A 53 -10.12 9.69 -6.73
CA SER A 53 -9.94 8.89 -7.93
C SER A 53 -8.68 9.28 -8.73
N PRO A 54 -7.83 8.32 -9.14
CA PRO A 54 -6.73 8.56 -10.06
C PRO A 54 -7.24 8.73 -11.51
N THR A 55 -6.36 9.11 -12.42
CA THR A 55 -6.65 9.21 -13.86
C THR A 55 -6.45 7.88 -14.60
N ASP A 56 -5.54 7.04 -14.12
CA ASP A 56 -5.21 5.74 -14.72
C ASP A 56 -6.42 4.78 -14.74
N PRO A 57 -6.91 4.33 -15.91
CA PRO A 57 -8.10 3.48 -16.03
C PRO A 57 -8.00 2.16 -15.26
N MET A 58 -6.83 1.51 -15.26
CA MET A 58 -6.62 0.24 -14.58
C MET A 58 -6.76 0.39 -13.07
N THR A 59 -6.05 1.36 -12.49
CA THR A 59 -6.12 1.68 -11.06
C THR A 59 -7.53 2.10 -10.65
N ARG A 60 -8.24 2.88 -11.48
CA ARG A 60 -9.66 3.22 -11.25
C ARG A 60 -10.55 1.98 -11.20
N GLY A 61 -10.35 1.02 -12.12
CA GLY A 61 -11.10 -0.24 -12.15
C GLY A 61 -10.89 -1.09 -10.90
N GLN A 62 -9.64 -1.26 -10.46
CA GLN A 62 -9.31 -1.96 -9.21
C GLN A 62 -9.90 -1.24 -7.99
N LEU A 63 -9.83 0.10 -7.95
CA LEU A 63 -10.43 0.91 -6.87
C LEU A 63 -11.95 0.76 -6.80
N ARG A 64 -12.66 0.67 -7.95
CA ARG A 64 -14.11 0.43 -7.95
C ARG A 64 -14.45 -0.91 -7.32
N ARG A 65 -13.71 -1.98 -7.64
CA ARG A 65 -13.90 -3.29 -7.01
C ARG A 65 -13.59 -3.29 -5.52
N MET A 66 -12.53 -2.59 -5.09
CA MET A 66 -12.23 -2.40 -3.67
C MET A 66 -13.32 -1.58 -2.95
N ALA A 67 -13.86 -0.54 -3.60
CA ALA A 67 -14.97 0.25 -3.08
C ALA A 67 -16.27 -0.56 -2.94
N GLU A 68 -16.54 -1.47 -3.88
CA GLU A 68 -17.65 -2.43 -3.77
C GLU A 68 -17.47 -3.39 -2.58
N LEU A 69 -16.25 -3.89 -2.34
CA LEU A 69 -15.95 -4.69 -1.15
C LEU A 69 -16.20 -3.89 0.12
N ALA A 70 -15.69 -2.67 0.22
CA ALA A 70 -15.92 -1.80 1.37
C ALA A 70 -17.42 -1.53 1.63
N ARG A 71 -18.22 -1.34 0.57
CA ARG A 71 -19.69 -1.19 0.71
C ARG A 71 -20.36 -2.47 1.19
N ARG A 72 -19.90 -3.65 0.74
CA ARG A 72 -20.42 -4.95 1.21
C ARG A 72 -20.06 -5.21 2.67
N GLU A 73 -18.95 -4.68 3.15
CA GLU A 73 -18.60 -4.65 4.58
C GLU A 73 -19.43 -3.61 5.36
N GLY A 74 -20.32 -2.86 4.71
CA GLY A 74 -21.22 -1.89 5.35
C GLY A 74 -20.60 -0.50 5.56
N HIS A 75 -19.44 -0.21 4.96
CA HIS A 75 -18.83 1.11 5.06
C HIS A 75 -19.41 2.10 4.04
N THR A 76 -19.51 3.37 4.45
CA THR A 76 -19.88 4.46 3.55
C THR A 76 -18.72 4.77 2.61
N VAL A 77 -18.94 4.71 1.30
CA VAL A 77 -17.92 5.04 0.30
C VAL A 77 -18.36 6.21 -0.59
N ARG A 78 -17.61 7.30 -0.51
CA ARG A 78 -17.75 8.50 -1.35
C ARG A 78 -16.67 8.50 -2.43
N TRP A 79 -17.06 8.66 -3.68
CA TRP A 79 -16.14 8.72 -4.81
C TRP A 79 -15.99 10.16 -5.27
N GLU A 80 -14.76 10.68 -5.25
CA GLU A 80 -14.46 12.07 -5.59
C GLU A 80 -13.59 12.12 -6.85
N GLU A 81 -14.08 12.82 -7.88
CA GLU A 81 -13.34 13.07 -9.13
C GLU A 81 -12.32 14.20 -8.94
N ALA A 82 -11.43 14.04 -7.96
CA ALA A 82 -10.48 15.07 -7.54
C ALA A 82 -9.61 15.60 -8.68
N ARG A 83 -9.35 14.77 -9.71
CA ARG A 83 -8.42 15.04 -10.83
C ARG A 83 -9.11 15.26 -12.18
N GLY A 84 -10.45 15.36 -12.21
CA GLY A 84 -11.25 15.42 -13.44
C GLY A 84 -11.31 16.79 -14.14
N GLY A 85 -10.45 17.74 -13.81
CA GLY A 85 -10.44 19.09 -14.42
C GLY A 85 -9.75 20.15 -13.56
N THR A 86 -9.61 21.36 -14.08
CA THR A 86 -8.91 22.48 -13.41
C THR A 86 -9.63 22.98 -12.15
N THR A 87 -10.96 22.86 -12.09
CA THR A 87 -11.79 23.28 -10.94
C THR A 87 -12.16 22.11 -10.01
N ALA A 88 -11.91 20.87 -10.43
CA ALA A 88 -12.24 19.67 -9.68
C ALA A 88 -11.57 19.59 -8.29
N PRO A 89 -10.28 19.99 -8.10
CA PRO A 89 -9.68 20.05 -6.78
C PRO A 89 -10.47 20.93 -5.80
N PHE A 90 -10.84 22.15 -6.23
CA PHE A 90 -11.53 23.12 -5.38
C PHE A 90 -12.94 22.64 -4.99
N ARG A 91 -13.68 22.06 -5.93
CA ARG A 91 -15.01 21.48 -5.64
C ARG A 91 -14.92 20.32 -4.65
N THR A 92 -13.96 19.43 -4.87
CA THR A 92 -13.73 18.27 -3.99
C THR A 92 -13.39 18.74 -2.56
N ILE A 93 -12.47 19.69 -2.43
CA ILE A 93 -12.07 20.23 -1.12
C ILE A 93 -13.25 20.96 -0.44
N GLY A 94 -13.99 21.78 -1.19
CA GLY A 94 -15.16 22.48 -0.68
C GLY A 94 -16.22 21.52 -0.14
N GLY A 95 -16.52 20.44 -0.88
CA GLY A 95 -17.48 19.41 -0.47
C GLY A 95 -17.02 18.59 0.74
N LEU A 96 -15.71 18.38 0.91
CA LEU A 96 -15.14 17.62 2.02
C LEU A 96 -14.91 18.45 3.29
N THR A 97 -14.84 19.78 3.18
CA THR A 97 -14.50 20.68 4.31
C THR A 97 -15.43 20.50 5.53
N PRO A 98 -16.77 20.44 5.39
CA PRO A 98 -17.65 20.22 6.54
C PRO A 98 -17.41 18.89 7.25
N LEU A 99 -17.11 17.83 6.48
CA LEU A 99 -16.82 16.51 7.02
C LEU A 99 -15.48 16.53 7.77
N LEU A 100 -14.43 17.10 7.15
CA LEU A 100 -13.09 17.21 7.73
C LEU A 100 -13.07 17.99 9.05
N ARG A 101 -13.91 19.02 9.17
CA ARG A 101 -14.01 19.81 10.41
C ARG A 101 -14.75 19.10 11.54
N ARG A 102 -15.57 18.09 11.22
CA ARG A 102 -16.33 17.27 12.16
C ARG A 102 -15.64 15.96 12.51
N ALA A 103 -14.72 15.50 11.66
CA ALA A 103 -14.00 14.26 11.89
C ALA A 103 -13.04 14.40 13.08
N GLU A 104 -13.17 13.48 14.01
CA GLU A 104 -12.26 13.33 15.16
C GLU A 104 -10.97 12.60 14.73
N ARG A 105 -11.09 11.73 13.73
CA ARG A 105 -10.00 10.92 13.18
C ARG A 105 -9.90 11.02 11.66
N MET A 106 -8.69 11.17 11.15
CA MET A 106 -8.37 11.17 9.72
C MET A 106 -7.36 10.05 9.40
N VAL A 107 -7.72 9.17 8.48
CA VAL A 107 -6.88 8.08 7.97
C VAL A 107 -6.42 8.41 6.55
N MET A 108 -5.15 8.17 6.23
CA MET A 108 -4.57 8.46 4.91
C MET A 108 -3.50 7.44 4.52
N GLY A 109 -3.35 7.19 3.22
CA GLY A 109 -2.31 6.28 2.71
C GLY A 109 -0.97 6.96 2.40
N ASP A 110 -0.98 8.02 1.58
CA ASP A 110 0.26 8.73 1.19
C ASP A 110 0.33 10.11 1.86
N PRO A 111 1.15 10.30 2.91
CA PRO A 111 1.33 11.60 3.56
C PRO A 111 2.06 12.64 2.67
N PHE A 112 2.66 12.21 1.55
CA PHE A 112 3.27 13.08 0.55
C PHE A 112 2.30 13.51 -0.55
N SER A 113 1.08 12.97 -0.58
CA SER A 113 0.07 13.40 -1.54
C SER A 113 -0.29 14.85 -1.32
N ARG A 114 -0.18 15.68 -2.37
CA ARG A 114 -0.52 17.12 -2.29
C ARG A 114 -1.99 17.33 -1.89
N TYR A 115 -2.88 16.43 -2.32
CA TYR A 115 -4.27 16.49 -1.87
C TYR A 115 -4.38 16.24 -0.38
N VAL A 116 -3.78 15.15 0.11
CA VAL A 116 -3.77 14.83 1.55
C VAL A 116 -3.14 15.96 2.36
N GLN A 117 -2.02 16.53 1.93
CA GLN A 117 -1.38 17.67 2.59
C GLN A 117 -2.28 18.91 2.67
N LEU A 118 -3.10 19.15 1.65
CA LEU A 118 -4.08 20.24 1.66
C LEU A 118 -5.28 19.91 2.57
N LEU A 119 -5.76 18.67 2.61
CA LEU A 119 -6.82 18.26 3.54
C LEU A 119 -6.34 18.35 5.01
N LEU A 120 -5.05 18.07 5.26
CA LEU A 120 -4.42 18.21 6.58
C LEU A 120 -4.38 19.67 7.08
N THR A 121 -4.40 20.68 6.21
CA THR A 121 -4.49 22.07 6.67
C THR A 121 -5.90 22.46 7.09
N ILE A 122 -6.91 21.71 6.65
CA ILE A 122 -8.34 21.98 6.89
C ILE A 122 -8.86 21.17 8.10
N THR A 123 -8.36 19.95 8.28
CA THR A 123 -8.84 19.02 9.31
C THR A 123 -8.67 19.57 10.74
N ARG A 124 -9.60 19.19 11.62
CA ARG A 124 -9.53 19.41 13.06
C ARG A 124 -9.33 18.10 13.85
N ALA A 125 -9.17 16.97 13.15
CA ALA A 125 -8.90 15.69 13.76
C ALA A 125 -7.66 15.77 14.67
N SER A 126 -7.82 15.29 15.91
CA SER A 126 -6.73 15.12 16.88
C SER A 126 -6.01 13.78 16.66
N GLU A 127 -6.64 12.83 15.97
CA GLU A 127 -6.08 11.53 15.67
C GLU A 127 -5.82 11.39 14.16
N LEU A 128 -4.55 11.20 13.81
CA LEU A 128 -4.12 10.97 12.43
C LEU A 128 -3.57 9.55 12.29
N VAL A 129 -4.02 8.83 11.28
CA VAL A 129 -3.57 7.47 10.99
C VAL A 129 -2.98 7.43 9.59
N VAL A 130 -1.75 6.96 9.48
CA VAL A 130 -1.09 6.65 8.20
C VAL A 130 -1.16 5.15 7.98
N VAL A 131 -1.94 4.71 7.00
CA VAL A 131 -1.98 3.31 6.58
C VAL A 131 -0.92 3.04 5.51
N ASP A 132 -0.52 1.79 5.40
CA ASP A 132 0.51 1.35 4.46
C ASP A 132 0.19 1.71 2.98
N ASP A 133 1.14 2.31 2.29
CA ASP A 133 1.17 2.53 0.83
C ASP A 133 2.51 2.05 0.24
N GLY A 134 3.16 1.11 0.94
CA GLY A 134 4.45 0.54 0.60
C GLY A 134 5.60 1.49 0.92
N THR A 135 6.42 1.80 -0.07
CA THR A 135 7.68 2.55 0.13
C THR A 135 7.47 3.98 0.63
N ALA A 136 6.32 4.59 0.33
CA ALA A 136 5.98 5.92 0.83
C ALA A 136 5.86 5.92 2.36
N THR A 137 5.27 4.88 2.96
CA THR A 137 5.13 4.78 4.41
C THR A 137 6.48 4.62 5.11
N MET A 138 7.38 3.81 4.55
CA MET A 138 8.75 3.67 5.07
C MET A 138 9.54 4.99 4.98
N GLU A 139 9.40 5.71 3.87
CA GLU A 139 10.05 7.01 3.69
C GLU A 139 9.52 8.05 4.68
N PHE A 140 8.20 8.06 4.93
CA PHE A 140 7.57 8.93 5.92
C PHE A 140 8.12 8.68 7.33
N VAL A 141 8.15 7.42 7.78
CA VAL A 141 8.65 7.06 9.12
C VAL A 141 10.13 7.44 9.25
N GLY A 142 10.95 7.13 8.24
CA GLY A 142 12.36 7.51 8.23
C GLY A 142 12.60 9.02 8.24
N GLN A 143 11.76 9.81 7.56
CA GLN A 143 11.86 11.27 7.60
C GLN A 143 11.40 11.83 8.95
N LEU A 144 10.37 11.24 9.56
CA LEU A 144 9.87 11.68 10.85
C LEU A 144 10.86 11.39 11.97
N ALA A 145 11.47 10.20 11.99
CA ALA A 145 12.53 9.83 12.93
C ALA A 145 13.75 10.77 12.86
N ARG A 146 14.09 11.26 11.66
CA ARG A 146 15.23 12.18 11.44
C ARG A 146 14.86 13.67 11.54
N GLY A 147 13.60 13.99 11.81
CA GLY A 147 13.13 15.38 11.79
C GLY A 147 13.26 16.05 10.40
N GLU A 148 13.26 15.30 9.31
CA GLU A 148 13.41 15.79 7.93
C GLU A 148 12.11 16.33 7.32
N ARG A 149 12.21 17.21 6.31
CA ARG A 149 11.03 17.78 5.62
C ARG A 149 10.27 16.69 4.87
N LEU A 150 8.93 16.66 5.01
CA LEU A 150 8.02 15.74 4.30
C LEU A 150 7.95 16.01 2.80
N VAL A 151 9.01 15.66 2.08
CA VAL A 151 9.13 15.79 0.63
C VAL A 151 9.48 14.43 0.05
N ARG A 152 8.67 13.96 -0.90
CA ARG A 152 8.91 12.70 -1.61
C ARG A 152 10.25 12.77 -2.34
N TRP A 153 11.17 11.86 -2.05
CA TRP A 153 12.56 11.90 -2.51
C TRP A 153 12.71 11.86 -4.04
N HIS A 154 11.77 11.27 -4.78
CA HIS A 154 11.75 11.35 -6.25
C HIS A 154 11.75 12.80 -6.79
N ARG A 155 11.56 13.81 -5.93
CA ARG A 155 11.67 15.24 -6.25
C ARG A 155 12.92 15.91 -5.71
N LYS A 156 13.77 15.23 -4.91
CA LYS A 156 15.04 15.77 -4.41
C LYS A 156 16.18 15.74 -5.45
N GLY A 157 15.98 15.11 -6.62
CA GLY A 157 16.96 15.06 -7.73
C GLY A 157 16.49 15.67 -9.06
N GLY A 158 15.24 16.12 -9.16
CA GLY A 158 14.74 16.88 -10.30
C GLY A 158 14.68 18.38 -9.97
N ARG A 159 14.94 19.26 -10.93
CA ARG A 159 14.90 20.72 -10.75
C ARG A 159 13.62 21.12 -9.98
N THR A 160 13.80 21.73 -8.81
CA THR A 160 12.72 22.25 -7.96
C THR A 160 11.83 23.16 -8.82
N GLY A 161 10.62 22.71 -9.14
CA GLY A 161 9.72 23.49 -9.99
C GLY A 161 9.16 24.69 -9.24
N PRO A 162 8.75 25.78 -9.91
CA PRO A 162 8.11 26.94 -9.27
C PRO A 162 6.90 26.56 -8.41
N ARG A 163 6.16 25.53 -8.83
CA ARG A 163 5.01 24.97 -8.09
C ARG A 163 5.38 24.29 -6.77
N ASP A 164 6.61 23.77 -6.63
CA ASP A 164 7.06 23.13 -5.39
C ASP A 164 7.41 24.17 -4.32
N VAL A 165 7.96 25.32 -4.72
CA VAL A 165 8.20 26.45 -3.81
C VAL A 165 6.89 27.05 -3.30
N LEU A 166 5.91 27.25 -4.18
CA LEU A 166 4.58 27.76 -3.80
C LEU A 166 3.83 26.81 -2.85
N PHE A 167 4.09 25.51 -2.92
CA PHE A 167 3.43 24.51 -2.08
C PHE A 167 4.15 24.27 -0.74
N ALA A 168 5.35 24.81 -0.54
CA ALA A 168 6.16 24.58 0.65
C ALA A 168 5.45 24.94 1.98
N PRO A 169 4.66 26.03 2.09
CA PRO A 169 3.92 26.33 3.31
C PRO A 169 2.87 25.26 3.66
N VAL A 170 2.20 24.68 2.65
CA VAL A 170 1.21 23.62 2.82
C VAL A 170 1.89 22.35 3.32
N SER A 171 3.00 21.96 2.70
CA SER A 171 3.80 20.80 3.14
C SER A 171 4.35 20.99 4.57
N ALA A 172 4.79 22.20 4.93
CA ALA A 172 5.25 22.51 6.29
C ALA A 172 4.12 22.42 7.31
N ALA A 173 2.93 22.93 6.99
CA ALA A 173 1.76 22.81 7.85
C ALA A 173 1.31 21.36 8.02
N ALA A 174 1.27 20.58 6.93
CA ALA A 174 0.97 19.16 6.95
C ALA A 174 1.97 18.37 7.81
N ARG A 175 3.28 18.66 7.69
CA ARG A 175 4.30 18.08 8.58
C ARG A 175 4.03 18.40 10.03
N ARG A 176 3.77 19.67 10.36
CA ARG A 176 3.47 20.06 11.75
C ARG A 176 2.28 19.28 12.29
N ARG A 177 1.27 18.96 11.46
CA ARG A 177 0.14 18.12 11.84
C ARG A 177 0.51 16.64 12.00
N LEU A 178 1.42 16.11 11.20
CA LEU A 178 1.86 14.71 11.28
C LEU A 178 2.97 14.45 12.32
N THR A 179 3.42 15.47 13.03
CA THR A 179 4.29 15.31 14.20
C THR A 179 3.43 15.11 15.46
N PRO A 180 3.68 14.11 16.32
CA PRO A 180 2.95 13.95 17.58
C PRO A 180 3.04 15.20 18.47
N GLY A 181 2.05 15.40 19.33
CA GLY A 181 2.03 16.50 20.32
C GLY A 181 1.05 16.20 21.46
N PRO A 182 0.99 17.06 22.50
CA PRO A 182 0.19 16.78 23.70
C PRO A 182 -1.28 16.45 23.41
N ASP A 183 -1.88 17.15 22.45
CA ASP A 183 -3.29 16.99 22.06
C ASP A 183 -3.46 16.26 20.71
N ARG A 184 -2.40 15.59 20.21
CA ARG A 184 -2.40 15.01 18.87
C ARG A 184 -1.69 13.66 18.80
N GLY A 185 -2.48 12.63 18.53
CA GLY A 185 -2.01 11.28 18.26
C GLY A 185 -1.69 11.07 16.79
N VAL A 186 -0.58 10.40 16.52
CA VAL A 186 -0.23 9.90 15.19
C VAL A 186 0.01 8.41 15.27
N GLU A 187 -0.77 7.66 14.50
CA GLU A 187 -0.62 6.22 14.32
C GLU A 187 -0.04 5.92 12.93
N VAL A 188 0.87 4.96 12.85
CA VAL A 188 1.28 4.32 11.61
C VAL A 188 0.83 2.86 11.66
N PHE A 189 -0.08 2.49 10.76
CA PHE A 189 -0.60 1.14 10.60
C PHE A 189 0.02 0.48 9.37
N SER A 190 0.98 -0.41 9.57
CA SER A 190 1.78 -0.95 8.45
C SER A 190 2.23 -2.39 8.68
N SER A 191 2.42 -3.07 7.55
CA SER A 191 2.99 -4.42 7.48
C SER A 191 4.52 -4.42 7.32
N MET A 192 5.11 -3.26 7.03
CA MET A 192 6.54 -3.12 6.84
C MET A 192 7.26 -3.15 8.18
N PRO A 193 8.40 -3.85 8.28
CA PRO A 193 9.21 -3.84 9.49
C PRO A 193 9.76 -2.43 9.72
N MET A 194 9.60 -1.92 10.95
CA MET A 194 10.11 -0.63 11.37
C MET A 194 11.01 -0.86 12.57
N THR A 195 12.29 -0.55 12.42
CA THR A 195 13.30 -0.67 13.48
C THR A 195 13.22 0.48 14.48
N ASP A 196 12.88 1.68 14.01
CA ASP A 196 12.82 2.89 14.83
C ASP A 196 11.42 3.52 14.80
N ALA A 197 10.75 3.54 15.95
CA ALA A 197 9.51 4.28 16.14
C ALA A 197 9.84 5.75 16.45
N PRO A 198 9.37 6.73 15.66
CA PRO A 198 9.56 8.13 16.02
C PRO A 198 8.86 8.46 17.35
N ASP A 199 9.48 9.29 18.18
CA ASP A 199 8.93 9.66 19.49
C ASP A 199 7.47 10.15 19.40
N GLY A 200 6.61 9.55 20.21
CA GLY A 200 5.17 9.88 20.27
C GLY A 200 4.31 9.31 19.14
N VAL A 201 4.89 8.58 18.17
CA VAL A 201 4.14 7.87 17.13
C VAL A 201 3.79 6.47 17.61
N THR A 202 2.51 6.11 17.52
CA THR A 202 2.06 4.73 17.75
C THR A 202 2.27 3.92 16.49
N ILE A 203 3.05 2.83 16.55
CA ILE A 203 3.16 1.87 15.45
C ILE A 203 2.27 0.68 15.73
N THR A 204 1.35 0.41 14.81
CA THR A 204 0.45 -0.75 14.86
C THR A 204 0.77 -1.65 13.67
N SER A 205 1.00 -2.94 13.94
CA SER A 205 1.27 -3.92 12.88
C SER A 205 -0.01 -4.28 12.13
N ASN A 206 0.02 -4.16 10.80
CA ASN A 206 -1.00 -4.73 9.94
C ASN A 206 -0.71 -6.22 9.72
N ALA A 207 -1.44 -7.07 10.43
CA ALA A 207 -1.31 -8.51 10.32
C ALA A 207 -2.16 -9.13 9.20
N PHE A 208 -2.88 -8.37 8.38
CA PHE A 208 -3.80 -8.87 7.35
C PHE A 208 -4.94 -9.78 7.89
N ALA A 209 -5.43 -9.47 9.10
CA ALA A 209 -6.48 -10.27 9.76
C ALA A 209 -7.81 -10.19 9.00
N TRP A 210 -8.22 -9.00 8.54
CA TRP A 210 -9.46 -8.84 7.79
C TRP A 210 -9.45 -9.68 6.51
N THR A 211 -8.36 -9.64 5.75
CA THR A 211 -8.19 -10.43 4.53
C THR A 211 -8.36 -11.91 4.81
N ARG A 212 -7.76 -12.42 5.88
CA ARG A 212 -7.84 -13.85 6.23
C ARG A 212 -9.24 -14.25 6.66
N ASP A 213 -9.85 -13.47 7.52
CA ASP A 213 -11.19 -13.74 8.06
C ASP A 213 -12.24 -13.66 6.96
N ARG A 214 -12.11 -12.68 6.06
CA ARG A 214 -13.11 -12.41 5.03
C ARG A 214 -13.12 -13.42 3.90
N PHE A 215 -11.96 -13.93 3.51
CA PHE A 215 -11.81 -14.77 2.31
C PHE A 215 -11.47 -16.23 2.62
N GLY A 216 -11.21 -16.59 3.89
CA GLY A 216 -10.84 -17.96 4.26
C GLY A 216 -9.50 -18.39 3.64
N PRO A 217 -9.07 -19.65 3.79
CA PRO A 217 -7.86 -20.14 3.16
C PRO A 217 -8.05 -20.36 1.64
N PRO A 218 -7.03 -20.08 0.80
CA PRO A 218 -7.10 -20.32 -0.63
C PRO A 218 -6.98 -21.81 -0.97
N ARG A 219 -7.45 -22.19 -2.16
CA ARG A 219 -7.07 -23.47 -2.77
C ARG A 219 -5.60 -23.43 -3.19
N VAL A 220 -4.76 -24.21 -2.52
CA VAL A 220 -3.32 -24.31 -2.81
C VAL A 220 -3.06 -25.40 -3.86
N THR A 221 -2.36 -25.05 -4.95
CA THR A 221 -1.94 -26.00 -5.99
C THR A 221 -0.54 -26.54 -5.70
N LYS A 222 -0.12 -27.59 -6.41
CA LYS A 222 1.24 -28.15 -6.29
C LYS A 222 2.31 -27.34 -7.05
N SER A 223 1.90 -26.41 -7.91
CA SER A 223 2.78 -25.59 -8.75
C SER A 223 3.33 -24.37 -8.01
N ALA A 224 4.22 -23.64 -8.68
CA ALA A 224 4.62 -22.31 -8.27
C ALA A 224 3.88 -21.21 -9.06
N ASP A 225 3.82 -20.02 -8.49
CA ASP A 225 3.45 -18.80 -9.20
C ASP A 225 4.56 -17.77 -9.10
N MET A 226 4.69 -16.93 -10.12
CA MET A 226 5.63 -15.82 -10.15
C MET A 226 4.90 -14.49 -10.00
N VAL A 227 5.51 -13.56 -9.27
CA VAL A 227 5.02 -12.19 -9.09
C VAL A 227 5.95 -11.24 -9.83
N GLY A 228 5.37 -10.49 -10.76
CA GLY A 228 6.06 -9.51 -11.56
C GLY A 228 6.41 -8.24 -10.80
N THR A 229 7.25 -7.42 -11.43
CA THR A 229 7.69 -6.12 -10.89
C THR A 229 7.82 -5.10 -12.01
N SER A 230 7.79 -3.81 -11.66
CA SER A 230 7.96 -2.72 -12.63
C SER A 230 9.42 -2.30 -12.86
N LEU A 231 10.40 -3.09 -12.42
CA LEU A 231 11.81 -2.68 -12.47
C LEU A 231 12.27 -2.38 -13.90
N VAL A 232 11.83 -3.18 -14.87
CA VAL A 232 12.10 -2.96 -16.30
C VAL A 232 11.47 -1.65 -16.78
N GLU A 233 10.20 -1.40 -16.44
CA GLU A 233 9.49 -0.20 -16.86
C GLU A 233 9.99 1.07 -16.19
N THR A 234 10.64 0.95 -15.04
CA THR A 234 11.36 2.04 -14.39
C THR A 234 12.80 2.20 -14.88
N GLY A 235 13.25 1.37 -15.83
CA GLY A 235 14.59 1.38 -16.38
C GLY A 235 15.67 0.91 -15.41
N VAL A 236 15.33 0.27 -14.30
CA VAL A 236 16.29 -0.21 -13.29
C VAL A 236 16.95 -1.51 -13.73
N VAL A 237 16.18 -2.39 -14.38
CA VAL A 237 16.63 -3.73 -14.79
C VAL A 237 16.48 -3.86 -16.29
N ASP A 238 17.47 -4.49 -16.93
CA ASP A 238 17.45 -4.82 -18.35
C ASP A 238 16.31 -5.82 -18.69
N ALA A 239 15.61 -5.56 -19.79
CA ALA A 239 14.43 -6.33 -20.17
C ALA A 239 14.76 -7.77 -20.58
N ASP A 240 15.86 -7.97 -21.33
CA ASP A 240 16.27 -9.29 -21.82
C ASP A 240 16.73 -10.17 -20.65
N ARG A 241 17.54 -9.60 -19.76
CA ARG A 241 17.95 -10.27 -18.52
C ARG A 241 16.75 -10.66 -17.66
N TYR A 242 15.77 -9.76 -17.53
CA TYR A 242 14.56 -10.04 -16.76
C TYR A 242 13.74 -11.21 -17.35
N VAL A 243 13.54 -11.23 -18.67
CA VAL A 243 12.76 -12.30 -19.33
C VAL A 243 13.46 -13.65 -19.20
N GLU A 244 14.78 -13.72 -19.39
CA GLU A 244 15.53 -14.96 -19.21
C GLU A 244 15.52 -15.42 -17.75
N ALA A 245 15.59 -14.49 -16.79
CA ALA A 245 15.46 -14.80 -15.38
C ALA A 245 14.10 -15.43 -15.04
N VAL A 246 13.00 -14.84 -15.54
CA VAL A 246 11.65 -15.41 -15.37
C VAL A 246 11.58 -16.81 -15.97
N ARG A 247 12.12 -17.00 -17.17
CA ARG A 247 12.15 -18.30 -17.85
C ARG A 247 12.91 -19.37 -17.05
N THR A 248 14.06 -19.02 -16.50
CA THR A 248 14.89 -19.95 -15.71
C THR A 248 14.23 -20.30 -14.39
N LEU A 249 13.73 -19.31 -13.65
CA LEU A 249 12.99 -19.53 -12.39
C LEU A 249 11.72 -20.34 -12.61
N ALA A 250 10.96 -20.04 -13.67
CA ALA A 250 9.74 -20.77 -13.99
C ALA A 250 10.00 -22.26 -14.23
N ARG A 251 11.06 -22.60 -14.98
CA ARG A 251 11.47 -23.98 -15.21
C ARG A 251 11.96 -24.65 -13.94
N ALA A 252 12.82 -23.99 -13.17
CA ALA A 252 13.43 -24.56 -11.97
C ALA A 252 12.40 -24.88 -10.87
N HIS A 253 11.35 -24.08 -10.77
CA HIS A 253 10.35 -24.20 -9.70
C HIS A 253 8.98 -24.72 -10.16
N GLY A 254 8.84 -25.06 -11.45
CA GLY A 254 7.56 -25.51 -12.00
C GLY A 254 6.47 -24.44 -11.88
N ALA A 255 6.81 -23.19 -12.19
CA ALA A 255 5.85 -22.11 -12.17
C ALA A 255 4.85 -22.24 -13.33
N THR A 256 3.58 -21.99 -13.05
CA THR A 256 2.49 -22.11 -14.03
C THR A 256 1.87 -20.77 -14.41
N ARG A 257 1.96 -19.77 -13.52
CA ARG A 257 1.34 -18.46 -13.71
C ARG A 257 2.29 -17.34 -13.36
N TYR A 258 2.07 -16.20 -14.01
CA TYR A 258 2.79 -14.96 -13.78
C TYR A 258 1.78 -13.86 -13.44
N PHE A 259 1.76 -13.41 -12.19
CA PHE A 259 0.94 -12.29 -11.73
C PHE A 259 1.63 -10.98 -12.11
N ALA A 260 1.15 -10.38 -13.20
CA ALA A 260 1.69 -9.15 -13.75
C ALA A 260 1.47 -7.97 -12.79
N HIS A 261 2.52 -7.19 -12.60
CA HIS A 261 2.43 -5.91 -11.95
C HIS A 261 1.73 -4.90 -12.89
N ARG A 262 0.87 -4.03 -12.35
CA ARG A 262 0.00 -3.11 -13.11
C ARG A 262 0.72 -2.17 -14.08
N ARG A 263 2.01 -1.92 -13.85
CA ARG A 263 2.83 -1.03 -14.69
C ARG A 263 3.54 -1.77 -15.82
N GLU A 264 3.48 -3.10 -15.86
CA GLU A 264 4.21 -3.86 -16.86
C GLU A 264 3.62 -3.66 -18.26
N SER A 265 4.51 -3.48 -19.23
CA SER A 265 4.09 -3.21 -20.61
C SER A 265 3.44 -4.44 -21.24
N THR A 266 2.45 -4.21 -22.11
CA THR A 266 1.79 -5.31 -22.83
C THR A 266 2.76 -6.07 -23.72
N GLU A 267 3.75 -5.39 -24.29
CA GLU A 267 4.81 -6.00 -25.11
C GLU A 267 5.66 -6.98 -24.30
N LYS A 268 6.19 -6.55 -23.14
CA LYS A 268 6.98 -7.42 -22.25
C LYS A 268 6.16 -8.61 -21.76
N LEU A 269 4.90 -8.38 -21.39
CA LEU A 269 4.01 -9.44 -20.93
C LEU A 269 3.66 -10.45 -22.03
N HIS A 270 3.47 -9.99 -23.26
CA HIS A 270 3.27 -10.88 -24.41
C HIS A 270 4.51 -11.74 -24.66
N ARG A 271 5.69 -11.12 -24.66
CA ARG A 271 6.97 -11.82 -24.79
C ARG A 271 7.16 -12.87 -23.70
N LEU A 272 6.90 -12.52 -22.44
CA LEU A 272 6.94 -13.46 -21.31
C LEU A 272 5.99 -14.64 -21.54
N ALA A 273 4.74 -14.39 -21.93
CA ALA A 273 3.79 -15.47 -22.19
C ALA A 273 4.28 -16.44 -23.28
N VAL A 274 4.85 -15.92 -24.37
CA VAL A 274 5.36 -16.72 -25.49
C VAL A 274 6.61 -17.52 -25.09
N GLU A 275 7.58 -16.88 -24.45
CA GLU A 275 8.88 -17.51 -24.16
C GLU A 275 8.86 -18.46 -22.97
N THR A 276 7.96 -18.24 -22.01
CA THR A 276 7.90 -19.02 -20.77
C THR A 276 6.71 -20.00 -20.70
N ARG A 277 5.69 -19.80 -21.55
CA ARG A 277 4.40 -20.49 -21.51
C ARG A 277 3.63 -20.33 -20.20
N LEU A 278 4.01 -19.35 -19.37
CA LEU A 278 3.26 -19.01 -18.17
C LEU A 278 1.91 -18.38 -18.55
N GLU A 279 0.87 -18.72 -17.80
CA GLU A 279 -0.38 -17.98 -17.84
C GLU A 279 -0.14 -16.59 -17.21
N VAL A 280 -0.16 -15.54 -18.04
CA VAL A 280 -0.04 -14.17 -17.56
C VAL A 280 -1.38 -13.71 -17.01
N VAL A 281 -1.43 -13.57 -15.69
CA VAL A 281 -2.60 -13.07 -14.95
C VAL A 281 -2.41 -11.58 -14.69
N ARG A 282 -3.42 -10.77 -15.02
CA ARG A 282 -3.48 -9.35 -14.64
C ARG A 282 -4.48 -9.19 -13.49
N PRO A 283 -4.00 -9.10 -12.22
CA PRO A 283 -4.87 -9.00 -11.05
C PRO A 283 -5.85 -7.84 -11.15
N ASP A 284 -7.11 -8.11 -10.83
CA ASP A 284 -8.18 -7.12 -10.82
C ASP A 284 -8.37 -6.48 -9.42
N LEU A 285 -7.67 -7.00 -8.42
CA LEU A 285 -7.58 -6.57 -7.02
C LEU A 285 -6.11 -6.62 -6.54
N PRO A 286 -5.79 -6.05 -5.36
CA PRO A 286 -4.50 -6.27 -4.71
C PRO A 286 -4.15 -7.76 -4.63
N LEU A 287 -2.87 -8.09 -4.79
CA LEU A 287 -2.41 -9.46 -4.92
C LEU A 287 -2.67 -10.28 -3.66
N GLU A 288 -2.69 -9.65 -2.50
CA GLU A 288 -3.05 -10.26 -1.22
C GLU A 288 -4.46 -10.86 -1.26
N LEU A 289 -5.42 -10.14 -1.85
CA LEU A 289 -6.79 -10.62 -2.01
C LEU A 289 -6.91 -11.70 -3.09
N ILE A 290 -6.18 -11.55 -4.21
CA ILE A 290 -6.17 -12.56 -5.27
C ILE A 290 -5.57 -13.87 -4.76
N ALA A 291 -4.43 -13.79 -4.07
CA ALA A 291 -3.77 -14.94 -3.49
C ALA A 291 -4.65 -15.64 -2.45
N ARG A 292 -5.37 -14.86 -1.63
CA ARG A 292 -6.28 -15.41 -0.61
C ARG A 292 -7.55 -16.02 -1.19
N ARG A 293 -8.11 -15.47 -2.28
CA ARG A 293 -9.24 -16.08 -3.00
C ARG A 293 -8.82 -17.34 -3.75
N GLY A 294 -7.57 -17.37 -4.20
CA GLY A 294 -6.99 -18.49 -4.92
C GLY A 294 -7.62 -18.73 -6.31
N PRO A 295 -7.18 -19.80 -6.99
CA PRO A 295 -6.10 -20.70 -6.58
C PRO A 295 -4.75 -19.98 -6.46
N ILE A 296 -3.85 -20.48 -5.61
CA ILE A 296 -2.46 -20.01 -5.45
C ILE A 296 -1.50 -21.20 -5.43
N GLY A 297 -0.31 -21.02 -5.99
CA GLY A 297 0.78 -22.00 -5.95
C GLY A 297 1.25 -22.24 -4.52
N ARG A 298 1.73 -23.46 -4.25
CA ARG A 298 2.40 -23.78 -2.97
C ARG A 298 3.66 -22.94 -2.77
N THR A 299 4.29 -22.50 -3.86
CA THR A 299 5.42 -21.58 -3.83
C THR A 299 5.08 -20.32 -4.62
N VAL A 300 5.30 -19.14 -4.03
CA VAL A 300 5.17 -17.86 -4.71
C VAL A 300 6.55 -17.22 -4.79
N LEU A 301 7.06 -17.09 -6.00
CA LEU A 301 8.34 -16.47 -6.31
C LEU A 301 8.10 -14.98 -6.60
N SER A 302 8.74 -14.09 -5.86
CA SER A 302 8.61 -12.65 -6.10
C SER A 302 9.98 -12.01 -6.27
N PHE A 303 10.16 -11.25 -7.34
CA PHE A 303 11.24 -10.27 -7.39
C PHE A 303 11.03 -9.20 -6.30
N PRO A 304 12.05 -8.39 -5.96
CA PRO A 304 11.95 -7.43 -4.87
C PRO A 304 10.79 -6.45 -5.10
N SER A 305 9.84 -6.49 -4.18
CA SER A 305 8.56 -5.78 -4.21
C SER A 305 8.01 -5.73 -2.80
N THR A 306 7.23 -4.71 -2.44
CA THR A 306 6.60 -4.63 -1.11
C THR A 306 5.72 -5.83 -0.78
N VAL A 307 5.25 -6.54 -1.82
CA VAL A 307 4.47 -7.77 -1.74
C VAL A 307 5.16 -8.87 -0.91
N VAL A 308 6.49 -8.89 -0.85
CA VAL A 308 7.24 -9.89 -0.06
C VAL A 308 7.01 -9.74 1.45
N HIS A 309 6.55 -8.57 1.91
CA HIS A 309 6.20 -8.32 3.31
C HIS A 309 4.71 -8.56 3.58
N THR A 310 3.85 -8.39 2.57
CA THR A 310 2.39 -8.48 2.74
C THR A 310 1.86 -9.88 2.50
N LEU A 311 2.33 -10.60 1.47
CA LEU A 311 1.84 -11.93 1.14
C LEU A 311 2.05 -12.97 2.24
N PRO A 312 3.22 -13.03 2.93
CA PRO A 312 3.38 -13.96 4.05
C PRO A 312 2.32 -13.75 5.15
N LEU A 313 1.93 -12.50 5.41
CA LEU A 313 0.93 -12.15 6.41
C LEU A 313 -0.48 -12.52 5.94
N ALA A 314 -0.83 -12.17 4.70
CA ALA A 314 -2.13 -12.50 4.10
C ALA A 314 -2.33 -14.02 3.96
N LEU A 315 -1.27 -14.78 3.68
CA LEU A 315 -1.29 -16.23 3.52
C LEU A 315 -0.94 -17.00 4.79
N SER A 316 -0.79 -16.31 5.93
CA SER A 316 -0.56 -16.96 7.21
C SER A 316 -1.64 -18.00 7.53
N GLY A 317 -1.22 -19.12 8.13
CA GLY A 317 -2.05 -20.30 8.38
C GLY A 317 -2.30 -21.19 7.15
N THR A 318 -1.47 -21.09 6.10
CA THR A 318 -1.54 -21.95 4.90
C THR A 318 -0.18 -22.58 4.59
N ASP A 319 -0.16 -23.58 3.70
CA ASP A 319 1.07 -24.24 3.24
C ASP A 319 1.86 -23.44 2.18
N VAL A 320 1.45 -22.19 1.89
CA VAL A 320 2.08 -21.39 0.85
C VAL A 320 3.39 -20.80 1.36
N ARG A 321 4.46 -20.98 0.58
CA ARG A 321 5.78 -20.42 0.83
C ARG A 321 6.06 -19.28 -0.12
N VAL A 322 6.43 -18.12 0.41
CA VAL A 322 6.91 -16.99 -0.39
C VAL A 322 8.44 -17.05 -0.43
N ALA A 323 9.03 -16.86 -1.60
CA ALA A 323 10.48 -16.77 -1.77
C ALA A 323 10.83 -15.53 -2.58
N VAL A 324 11.91 -14.86 -2.18
CA VAL A 324 12.39 -13.64 -2.85
C VAL A 324 13.44 -14.03 -3.87
N CYS A 325 13.21 -13.62 -5.12
CA CYS A 325 14.17 -13.77 -6.20
C CYS A 325 15.12 -12.57 -6.17
N ASP A 326 16.40 -12.83 -5.94
CA ASP A 326 17.41 -11.77 -5.95
C ASP A 326 17.61 -11.22 -7.37
N ILE A 327 17.90 -9.92 -7.47
CA ILE A 327 18.30 -9.28 -8.72
C ILE A 327 19.82 -9.31 -8.78
N ASP A 328 20.37 -9.97 -9.79
CA ASP A 328 21.80 -9.92 -10.06
C ASP A 328 22.21 -8.47 -10.38
N PRO A 329 23.24 -7.91 -9.69
CA PRO A 329 23.76 -6.59 -10.02
C PRO A 329 24.11 -6.39 -11.50
N ALA A 330 24.49 -7.45 -12.23
CA ALA A 330 24.78 -7.41 -13.65
C ALA A 330 23.55 -7.16 -14.55
N TRP A 331 22.34 -7.24 -14.00
CA TRP A 331 21.11 -6.88 -14.73
C TRP A 331 20.76 -5.40 -14.63
N LEU A 332 21.43 -4.67 -13.75
CA LEU A 332 21.17 -3.25 -13.55
C LEU A 332 21.63 -2.45 -14.77
N THR A 333 20.79 -1.56 -15.24
CA THR A 333 21.15 -0.66 -16.34
C THR A 333 22.02 0.49 -15.83
N ASP A 334 22.66 1.23 -16.74
CA ASP A 334 23.38 2.46 -16.40
C ASP A 334 22.48 3.56 -15.81
N HIS A 335 21.16 3.43 -15.98
CA HIS A 335 20.16 4.34 -15.42
C HIS A 335 19.71 3.94 -14.00
N ALA A 336 20.15 2.79 -13.49
CA ALA A 336 19.85 2.34 -12.14
C ALA A 336 20.55 3.24 -11.12
N SER A 337 19.81 4.17 -10.53
CA SER A 337 20.35 5.02 -9.46
C SER A 337 20.88 4.16 -8.29
N PRO A 338 21.90 4.61 -7.55
CA PRO A 338 22.37 3.95 -6.32
C PRO A 338 21.25 3.69 -5.29
N ARG A 339 20.17 4.47 -5.33
CA ARG A 339 18.98 4.29 -4.49
C ARG A 339 18.13 3.09 -4.92
N ALA A 340 18.07 2.77 -6.21
CA ALA A 340 17.40 1.57 -6.68
C ALA A 340 18.11 0.32 -6.13
N GLN A 341 19.45 0.31 -6.13
CA GLN A 341 20.25 -0.74 -5.51
C GLN A 341 19.96 -0.87 -4.00
N GLY A 342 19.98 0.24 -3.26
CA GLY A 342 19.65 0.25 -1.83
C GLY A 342 18.22 -0.18 -1.50
N PHE A 343 17.26 0.11 -2.39
CA PHE A 343 15.89 -0.37 -2.25
C PHE A 343 15.79 -1.89 -2.47
N LEU A 344 16.43 -2.41 -3.53
CA LEU A 344 16.45 -3.85 -3.82
C LEU A 344 17.09 -4.62 -2.67
N SER A 345 18.27 -4.18 -2.19
CA SER A 345 18.94 -4.83 -1.06
C SER A 345 18.15 -4.71 0.24
N GLY A 346 17.54 -3.54 0.50
CA GLY A 346 16.74 -3.29 1.69
C GLY A 346 15.48 -4.16 1.76
N VAL A 347 14.69 -4.23 0.69
CA VAL A 347 13.47 -5.07 0.64
C VAL A 347 13.83 -6.54 0.76
N THR A 348 14.81 -6.99 0.00
CA THR A 348 15.27 -8.37 0.04
C THR A 348 15.80 -8.76 1.42
N GLY A 349 16.67 -7.94 2.02
CA GLY A 349 17.27 -8.21 3.33
C GLY A 349 16.22 -8.25 4.44
N THR A 350 15.40 -7.21 4.54
CA THR A 350 14.35 -7.14 5.58
C THR A 350 13.34 -8.26 5.46
N ALA A 351 12.99 -8.68 4.24
CA ALA A 351 12.05 -9.79 4.04
C ALA A 351 12.66 -11.14 4.47
N LYS A 352 13.94 -11.37 4.15
CA LYS A 352 14.70 -12.54 4.61
C LYS A 352 14.78 -12.58 6.14
N ASP A 353 15.07 -11.45 6.78
CA ASP A 353 15.26 -11.40 8.23
C ASP A 353 13.94 -11.56 9.00
N VAL A 354 12.88 -10.86 8.58
CA VAL A 354 11.62 -10.77 9.33
C VAL A 354 10.73 -11.99 9.10
N HIS A 355 10.65 -12.48 7.85
CA HIS A 355 9.77 -13.59 7.50
C HIS A 355 10.53 -14.90 7.24
N ARG A 356 11.87 -14.92 7.41
CA ARG A 356 12.72 -16.09 7.11
C ARG A 356 12.52 -16.61 5.69
N LEU A 357 12.30 -15.71 4.72
CA LEU A 357 12.05 -16.10 3.34
C LEU A 357 13.32 -16.70 2.73
N ALA A 358 13.14 -17.74 1.93
CA ALA A 358 14.23 -18.29 1.13
C ALA A 358 14.66 -17.28 0.05
N ALA A 359 15.98 -17.14 -0.12
CA ALA A 359 16.58 -16.46 -1.26
C ALA A 359 16.70 -17.43 -2.42
N VAL A 360 16.27 -17.02 -3.61
CA VAL A 360 16.50 -17.78 -4.85
C VAL A 360 17.27 -16.89 -5.82
N SER A 361 18.43 -17.38 -6.27
CA SER A 361 19.23 -16.73 -7.29
C SER A 361 19.03 -17.43 -8.63
N VAL A 362 19.05 -16.65 -9.70
CA VAL A 362 19.15 -17.19 -11.07
C VAL A 362 20.63 -17.48 -11.30
N LEU A 363 21.00 -18.75 -11.31
CA LEU A 363 22.34 -19.20 -11.67
C LEU A 363 22.58 -19.08 -13.18
#